data_AF-A0A484CNU2-F1
#
_entry.id   AF-A0A484CNU2-F1
#
_cell.length_a   1.000
_cell.length_b   1.000
_cell.length_c   1.000
_cell.angle_alpha   90.00
_cell.angle_beta   90.00
_cell.angle_gamma   90.00
#
_symmetry.space_group_name_H-M   'P 1'
#
loop_
_entity.id
_entity.type
_entity.pdbx_description
1 polymer ?
#
loop_
_entity_poly.entity_id
_entity_poly.type
_entity_poly.pdbx_seq_one_letter_code
_entity_poly.pdbx_strand_id
1 'polypeptide(L)'
;MADVQAVVQLCDPSLLDLCGDSESDCSEAARMVLHLTDSRRVQKILGRQLFVLDSMMSLLEGLESAQQLMTQPCPPQPDGRARRRWKALKAENRLVVEETETLLTSLQDRSQQIQDRRHTLTQLVQQLDSKKQQSKQLEESLQKAQNALQSCDHQLTQLKAESEVVLGQLMVWQRIRDELQAYVSAAQDIMQITLLSFNQSELCVELRPRPCSHLSSNELEPLRLSVTWSHDDRFTLQVRSSIT
;
A
#
# COMPACT_ATOMS: atom_id res chain seq x y z
N MET A 1 15.47 -3.05 -7.87
CA MET A 1 16.57 -4.01 -7.63
C MET A 1 17.93 -3.43 -8.03
N ALA A 2 18.05 -2.69 -9.15
CA ALA A 2 19.30 -2.03 -9.55
C ALA A 2 19.76 -0.89 -8.60
N ASP A 3 18.82 -0.15 -8.01
CA ASP A 3 19.16 1.04 -7.21
C ASP A 3 19.78 0.73 -5.84
N VAL A 4 19.52 -0.45 -5.27
CA VAL A 4 20.11 -0.85 -3.97
C VAL A 4 21.58 -1.22 -4.15
N GLN A 5 21.94 -1.78 -5.31
CA GLN A 5 23.31 -2.20 -5.61
C GLN A 5 24.22 -1.00 -5.90
N ALA A 6 23.67 0.06 -6.50
CA ALA A 6 24.38 1.32 -6.75
C ALA A 6 24.69 2.09 -5.44
N VAL A 7 23.80 2.04 -4.45
CA VAL A 7 24.02 2.69 -3.14
C VAL A 7 25.06 1.95 -2.30
N VAL A 8 25.17 0.62 -2.43
CA VAL A 8 26.20 -0.17 -1.73
C VAL A 8 27.59 0.02 -2.34
N GLN A 9 27.70 0.25 -3.66
CA GLN A 9 28.98 0.52 -4.34
C GLN A 9 29.62 1.87 -3.96
N LEU A 10 28.84 2.83 -3.47
CA LEU A 10 29.34 4.16 -3.11
C LEU A 10 29.92 4.24 -1.69
N CYS A 11 29.68 3.24 -0.84
CA CYS A 11 30.01 3.32 0.58
C CYS A 11 31.34 2.65 0.97
N ASP A 12 31.75 1.55 0.33
CA ASP A 12 33.13 1.02 0.39
C ASP A 12 33.21 -0.26 -0.47
N PRO A 13 34.06 -0.36 -1.50
CA PRO A 13 34.21 -1.59 -2.30
C PRO A 13 34.70 -2.79 -1.47
N SER A 14 35.28 -2.55 -0.30
CA SER A 14 35.83 -3.58 0.60
C SER A 14 34.77 -4.36 1.39
N LEU A 15 33.51 -3.89 1.43
CA LEU A 15 32.42 -4.57 2.16
C LEU A 15 31.72 -5.67 1.35
N LEU A 16 32.07 -5.85 0.08
CA LEU A 16 31.51 -6.90 -0.77
C LEU A 16 32.22 -8.26 -0.61
N ASP A 17 33.34 -8.32 0.10
CA ASP A 17 34.21 -9.51 0.17
C ASP A 17 34.08 -10.32 1.48
N LEU A 18 33.13 -9.99 2.36
CA LEU A 18 32.97 -10.66 3.66
C LEU A 18 32.11 -11.95 3.61
N CYS A 19 32.10 -12.63 2.46
CA CYS A 19 31.43 -13.93 2.32
C CYS A 19 32.35 -14.91 1.57
N GLY A 20 33.52 -15.17 2.15
CA GLY A 20 34.45 -16.21 1.71
C GLY A 20 35.02 -16.95 2.91
N ASP A 21 34.48 -18.13 3.17
CA ASP A 21 35.14 -19.28 3.84
C ASP A 21 35.81 -19.06 5.21
N SER A 22 35.00 -19.18 6.27
CA SER A 22 35.44 -19.29 7.67
C SER A 22 36.33 -20.52 8.00
N GLU A 23 36.66 -21.36 7.01
CA GLU A 23 37.61 -22.48 7.19
C GLU A 23 39.07 -22.07 6.92
N SER A 24 39.31 -20.99 6.14
CA SER A 24 40.67 -20.54 5.80
C SER A 24 41.41 -19.93 7.01
N ASP A 25 40.69 -19.18 7.85
CA ASP A 25 41.26 -18.42 8.96
C ASP A 25 41.90 -19.31 10.04
N CYS A 26 41.37 -20.53 10.26
CA CYS A 26 41.88 -21.40 11.32
C CYS A 26 43.25 -22.03 10.96
N SER A 27 43.44 -22.39 9.69
CA SER A 27 44.71 -22.90 9.16
C SER A 27 45.78 -21.81 9.08
N GLU A 28 45.38 -20.59 8.75
CA GLU A 28 46.26 -19.43 8.71
C GLU A 28 46.68 -18.96 10.12
N ALA A 29 45.75 -18.92 11.06
CA ALA A 29 46.03 -18.66 12.47
C ALA A 29 47.01 -19.69 13.06
N ALA A 30 46.84 -20.99 12.76
CA ALA A 30 47.75 -22.04 13.22
C ALA A 30 49.18 -21.87 12.68
N ARG A 31 49.34 -21.53 11.39
CA ARG A 31 50.64 -21.22 10.77
C ARG A 31 51.28 -19.99 11.40
N MET A 32 50.48 -18.96 11.66
CA MET A 32 50.96 -17.72 12.29
C MET A 32 51.44 -17.96 13.74
N VAL A 33 50.73 -18.77 14.52
CA VAL A 33 51.14 -19.15 15.89
C VAL A 33 52.47 -19.89 15.91
N LEU A 34 52.69 -20.82 14.97
CA LEU A 34 53.98 -21.52 14.83
C LEU A 34 55.10 -20.54 14.51
N HIS A 35 54.89 -19.68 13.50
CA HIS A 35 55.86 -18.67 13.09
C HIS A 35 56.22 -17.69 14.25
N LEU A 36 55.23 -17.26 15.02
CA LEU A 36 55.44 -16.39 16.19
C LEU A 36 56.22 -17.10 17.31
N THR A 37 55.97 -18.40 17.49
CA THR A 37 56.67 -19.20 18.50
C THR A 37 58.15 -19.37 18.16
N ASP A 38 58.44 -19.67 16.89
CA ASP A 38 59.82 -19.78 16.39
C ASP A 38 60.53 -18.43 16.42
N SER A 39 59.86 -17.36 15.99
CA SER A 39 60.37 -15.99 16.08
C SER A 39 60.70 -15.59 17.52
N ARG A 40 59.85 -15.95 18.49
CA ARG A 40 60.09 -15.71 19.91
C ARG A 40 61.32 -16.44 20.43
N ARG A 41 61.56 -17.69 19.96
CA ARG A 41 62.76 -18.46 20.32
C ARG A 41 64.02 -17.80 19.78
N VAL A 42 64.00 -17.39 18.52
CA VAL A 42 65.11 -16.68 17.86
C VAL A 42 65.40 -15.34 18.55
N GLN A 43 64.37 -14.55 18.83
CA GLN A 43 64.50 -13.28 19.58
C GLN A 43 65.09 -13.47 20.98
N LYS A 44 64.74 -14.55 21.69
CA LYS A 44 65.35 -14.86 22.99
C LYS A 44 66.85 -15.14 22.88
N ILE A 45 67.28 -15.83 21.82
CA ILE A 45 68.70 -16.12 21.58
C ILE A 45 69.44 -14.83 21.22
N LEU A 46 68.91 -14.06 20.26
CA LEU A 46 69.46 -12.76 19.86
C LEU A 46 69.57 -11.80 21.05
N GLY A 47 68.53 -11.71 21.89
CA GLY A 47 68.55 -10.87 23.09
C GLY A 47 69.62 -11.28 24.10
N ARG A 48 69.89 -12.58 24.26
CA ARG A 48 70.99 -13.08 25.09
C ARG A 48 72.35 -12.75 24.48
N GLN A 49 72.51 -12.91 23.17
CA GLN A 49 73.76 -12.59 22.46
C GLN A 49 74.07 -11.10 22.53
N LEU A 50 73.08 -10.24 22.26
CA LEU A 50 73.21 -8.78 22.38
C LEU A 50 73.57 -8.36 23.81
N PHE A 51 72.99 -9.00 24.83
CA PHE A 51 73.34 -8.71 26.23
C PHE A 51 74.81 -9.04 26.55
N VAL A 52 75.32 -10.17 26.04
CA VAL A 52 76.73 -10.53 26.20
C VAL A 52 77.63 -9.53 25.47
N LEU A 53 77.28 -9.15 24.24
CA LEU A 53 78.03 -8.18 23.45
C LEU A 53 78.05 -6.78 24.09
N ASP A 54 76.91 -6.29 24.59
CA ASP A 54 76.80 -5.03 25.32
C ASP A 54 77.68 -5.02 26.58
N SER A 55 77.74 -6.15 27.28
CA SER A 55 78.61 -6.34 28.45
C SER A 55 80.09 -6.37 28.07
N MET A 56 80.44 -7.02 26.96
CA MET A 56 81.81 -7.05 26.44
C MET A 56 82.26 -5.65 25.98
N MET A 57 81.41 -4.94 25.23
CA MET A 57 81.69 -3.58 24.78
C MET A 57 81.89 -2.62 25.95
N SER A 58 81.00 -2.67 26.96
CA SER A 58 81.13 -1.84 28.17
C SER A 58 82.42 -2.13 28.95
N LEU A 59 82.87 -3.39 28.96
CA LEU A 59 84.15 -3.76 29.58
C LEU A 59 85.34 -3.22 28.79
N LEU A 60 85.30 -3.36 27.46
CA LEU A 60 86.37 -2.92 26.56
C LEU A 60 86.50 -1.38 26.51
N GLU A 61 85.40 -0.64 26.61
CA GLU A 61 85.38 0.83 26.67
C GLU A 61 86.09 1.38 27.92
N GLY A 62 86.16 0.60 29.01
CA GLY A 62 86.82 1.00 30.26
C GLY A 62 88.31 0.62 30.38
N LEU A 63 88.90 -0.03 29.36
CA LEU A 63 90.30 -0.47 29.38
C LEU A 63 91.22 0.57 28.72
N GLU A 64 92.31 0.90 29.40
CA GLU A 64 93.32 1.85 28.89
C GLU A 64 94.43 1.13 28.09
N SER A 65 94.59 -0.19 28.27
CA SER A 65 95.52 -1.02 27.47
C SER A 65 95.13 -2.50 27.43
N ALA A 66 95.57 -3.22 26.40
CA ALA A 66 95.28 -4.64 26.21
C ALA A 66 95.86 -5.54 27.32
N GLN A 67 96.90 -5.08 28.03
CA GLN A 67 97.58 -5.86 29.07
C GLN A 67 96.74 -5.97 30.36
N GLN A 68 95.84 -5.01 30.62
CA GLN A 68 94.91 -5.03 31.75
C GLN A 68 93.91 -6.19 31.69
N LEU A 69 93.61 -6.70 30.49
CA LEU A 69 92.68 -7.81 30.25
C LEU A 69 93.23 -9.16 30.76
N MET A 70 94.56 -9.30 30.81
CA MET A 70 95.25 -10.52 31.25
C MET A 70 95.60 -10.50 32.75
N THR A 71 95.62 -9.33 33.39
CA THR A 71 96.08 -9.16 34.77
C THR A 71 94.98 -8.77 35.76
N GLN A 72 93.83 -8.25 35.31
CA GLN A 72 92.73 -7.93 36.21
C GLN A 72 91.84 -9.16 36.48
N PRO A 73 91.36 -9.35 37.73
CA PRO A 73 90.33 -10.34 38.02
C PRO A 73 89.04 -9.98 37.27
N CYS A 74 88.30 -11.01 36.82
CA CYS A 74 87.04 -10.82 36.07
C CYS A 74 86.16 -9.75 36.75
N PRO A 75 85.68 -8.75 35.99
CA PRO A 75 84.79 -7.73 36.54
C PRO A 75 83.54 -8.40 37.13
N PRO A 76 82.97 -7.88 38.23
CA PRO A 76 81.69 -8.34 38.73
C PRO A 76 80.61 -8.16 37.65
N GLN A 77 79.54 -8.98 37.74
CA GLN A 77 78.47 -9.02 36.74
C GLN A 77 78.03 -7.63 36.29
N PRO A 78 77.83 -7.41 34.97
CA PRO A 78 77.39 -6.13 34.43
C PRO A 78 76.13 -5.64 35.15
N ASP A 79 76.06 -4.34 35.45
CA ASP A 79 75.09 -3.64 36.35
C ASP A 79 73.59 -3.88 36.07
N GLY A 80 73.26 -4.68 35.04
CA GLY A 80 71.90 -5.07 34.71
C GLY A 80 71.05 -3.90 34.22
N ARG A 81 71.65 -2.73 33.93
CA ARG A 81 70.95 -1.53 33.47
C ARG A 81 70.15 -1.78 32.20
N ALA A 82 70.75 -2.44 31.20
CA ALA A 82 70.07 -2.86 29.98
C ALA A 82 68.88 -3.80 30.29
N ARG A 83 69.07 -4.76 31.20
CA ARG A 83 67.99 -5.65 31.67
C ARG A 83 66.87 -4.91 32.38
N ARG A 84 67.17 -3.89 33.19
CA ARG A 84 66.17 -3.04 33.86
C ARG A 84 65.38 -2.21 32.84
N ARG A 85 66.05 -1.58 31.86
CA ARG A 85 65.40 -0.85 30.76
C ARG A 85 64.49 -1.75 29.93
N TRP A 86 64.96 -2.94 29.56
CA TRP A 86 64.14 -3.93 28.84
C TRP A 86 62.90 -4.36 29.64
N LYS A 87 63.04 -4.57 30.96
CA LYS A 87 61.90 -4.89 31.83
C LYS A 87 60.88 -3.75 31.89
N ALA A 88 61.34 -2.51 31.98
CA ALA A 88 60.47 -1.33 31.98
C ALA A 88 59.71 -1.22 30.65
N LEU A 89 60.41 -1.29 29.52
CA LEU A 89 59.80 -1.26 28.18
C LEU A 89 58.79 -2.41 27.98
N LYS A 90 59.09 -3.60 28.50
CA LYS A 90 58.16 -4.73 28.43
C LYS A 90 56.88 -4.48 29.26
N ALA A 91 57.01 -3.82 30.41
CA ALA A 91 55.85 -3.46 31.23
C ALA A 91 55.00 -2.37 30.55
N GLU A 92 55.65 -1.35 29.99
CA GLU A 92 54.98 -0.31 29.19
C GLU A 92 54.28 -0.88 27.96
N ASN A 93 54.95 -1.75 27.19
CA ASN A 93 54.34 -2.43 26.05
C ASN A 93 53.11 -3.25 26.46
N ARG A 94 53.13 -3.91 27.61
CA ARG A 94 51.96 -4.63 28.12
C ARG A 94 50.79 -3.68 28.39
N LEU A 95 51.05 -2.54 29.04
CA LEU A 95 50.01 -1.54 29.30
C LEU A 95 49.41 -0.99 28.01
N VAL A 96 50.25 -0.64 27.03
CA VAL A 96 49.79 -0.17 25.72
C VAL A 96 48.96 -1.23 25.01
N VAL A 97 49.36 -2.50 25.07
CA VAL A 97 48.58 -3.61 24.49
C VAL A 97 47.21 -3.69 25.16
N GLU A 98 47.16 -3.70 26.50
CA GLU A 98 45.90 -3.73 27.26
C GLU A 98 45.00 -2.53 26.89
N GLU A 99 45.54 -1.31 26.83
CA GLU A 99 44.80 -0.12 26.39
C GLU A 99 44.26 -0.26 24.97
N THR A 100 45.08 -0.73 24.02
CA THR A 100 44.64 -0.93 22.63
C THR A 100 43.57 -2.02 22.51
N GLU A 101 43.65 -3.09 23.30
CA GLU A 101 42.63 -4.15 23.33
C GLU A 101 41.29 -3.61 23.86
N THR A 102 41.31 -2.76 24.90
CA THR A 102 40.08 -2.13 25.38
C THR A 102 39.45 -1.20 24.32
N LEU A 103 40.28 -0.42 23.62
CA LEU A 103 39.81 0.46 22.55
C LEU A 103 39.24 -0.33 21.38
N LEU A 104 39.91 -1.40 20.94
CA LEU A 104 39.43 -2.29 19.89
C LEU A 104 38.08 -2.91 20.24
N THR A 105 37.93 -3.42 21.47
CA THR A 105 36.66 -3.97 21.95
C THR A 105 35.56 -2.90 21.91
N SER A 106 35.84 -1.69 22.41
CA SER A 106 34.87 -0.58 22.39
C SER A 106 34.46 -0.15 20.98
N LEU A 107 35.38 -0.19 20.01
CA LEU A 107 35.12 0.12 18.61
C LEU A 107 34.28 -0.97 17.94
N GLN A 108 34.55 -2.24 18.25
CA GLN A 108 33.75 -3.37 17.78
C GLN A 108 32.30 -3.28 18.28
N ASP A 109 32.10 -3.01 19.56
CA ASP A 109 30.76 -2.83 20.15
C ASP A 109 29.99 -1.68 19.49
N ARG A 110 30.67 -0.55 19.26
CA ARG A 110 30.09 0.60 18.55
C ARG A 110 29.72 0.27 17.11
N SER A 111 30.59 -0.46 16.40
CA SER A 111 30.33 -0.92 15.04
C SER A 111 29.08 -1.81 15.00
N GLN A 112 28.97 -2.78 15.91
CA GLN A 112 27.81 -3.65 16.01
C GLN A 112 26.52 -2.85 16.28
N GLN A 113 26.57 -1.90 17.22
CA GLN A 113 25.42 -1.03 17.51
C GLN A 113 24.97 -0.22 16.28
N ILE A 114 25.92 0.27 15.48
CA ILE A 114 25.60 0.99 14.23
C ILE A 114 24.95 0.03 13.22
N GLN A 115 25.44 -1.20 13.10
CA GLN A 115 24.85 -2.20 12.21
C GLN A 115 23.40 -2.57 12.63
N ASP A 116 23.15 -2.77 13.92
CA ASP A 116 21.81 -3.07 14.45
C ASP A 116 20.83 -1.91 14.21
N ARG A 117 21.30 -0.67 14.42
CA ARG A 117 20.52 0.54 14.09
C ARG A 117 20.22 0.63 12.61
N ARG A 118 21.21 0.37 11.75
CA ARG A 118 21.03 0.35 10.29
C ARG A 118 19.99 -0.68 9.87
N HIS A 119 20.05 -1.87 10.47
CA HIS A 119 19.08 -2.93 10.19
C HIS A 119 17.66 -2.50 10.57
N THR A 120 17.49 -1.98 11.78
CA THR A 120 16.20 -1.44 12.25
C THR A 120 15.67 -0.34 11.33
N LEU A 121 16.51 0.62 10.94
CA LEU A 121 16.12 1.69 10.01
C LEU A 121 15.72 1.16 8.65
N THR A 122 16.42 0.15 8.13
CA THR A 122 16.09 -0.49 6.84
C THR A 122 14.70 -1.14 6.90
N GLN A 123 14.39 -1.83 8.00
CA GLN A 123 13.06 -2.42 8.20
C GLN A 123 11.96 -1.35 8.27
N LEU A 124 12.20 -0.25 8.98
CA LEU A 124 11.23 0.86 9.09
C LEU A 124 10.99 1.53 7.73
N VAL A 125 12.03 1.72 6.92
CA VAL A 125 11.89 2.25 5.55
C VAL A 125 11.03 1.33 4.69
N GLN A 126 11.28 0.02 4.74
CA GLN A 126 10.46 -0.95 4.00
C GLN A 126 8.99 -0.94 4.44
N GLN A 127 8.73 -0.82 5.74
CA GLN A 127 7.36 -0.69 6.27
C GLN A 127 6.69 0.60 5.81
N LEU A 128 7.43 1.71 5.78
CA LEU A 128 6.93 3.00 5.31
C LEU A 128 6.57 2.94 3.82
N ASP A 129 7.42 2.33 3.00
CA ASP A 129 7.16 2.15 1.56
C ASP A 129 5.93 1.27 1.31
N SER A 130 5.77 0.19 2.07
CA SER A 130 4.57 -0.67 2.01
C SER A 130 3.31 0.12 2.36
N LYS A 131 3.32 0.90 3.45
CA LYS A 131 2.18 1.75 3.82
C LYS A 131 1.89 2.84 2.78
N LYS A 132 2.92 3.43 2.19
CA LYS A 132 2.76 4.41 1.09
C LYS A 132 2.07 3.79 -0.11
N GLN A 133 2.42 2.55 -0.46
CA GLN A 133 1.77 1.83 -1.55
C GLN A 133 0.30 1.50 -1.24
N GLN A 134 0.01 1.07 -0.01
CA GLN A 134 -1.37 0.86 0.45
C GLN A 134 -2.21 2.14 0.38
N SER A 135 -1.63 3.28 0.77
CA SER A 135 -2.32 4.59 0.69
C SER A 135 -2.71 4.94 -0.74
N LYS A 136 -1.83 4.69 -1.73
CA LYS A 136 -2.15 4.91 -3.14
C LYS A 136 -3.30 4.03 -3.63
N GLN A 137 -3.30 2.74 -3.24
CA GLN A 137 -4.38 1.82 -3.59
C GLN A 137 -5.73 2.26 -3.00
N LEU A 138 -5.72 2.77 -1.75
CA LEU A 138 -6.91 3.32 -1.12
C LEU A 138 -7.40 4.58 -1.85
N GLU A 139 -6.50 5.47 -2.25
CA GLU A 139 -6.83 6.67 -3.02
C GLU A 139 -7.46 6.33 -4.37
N GLU A 140 -6.91 5.35 -5.09
CA GLU A 140 -7.50 4.83 -6.33
C GLU A 140 -8.90 4.23 -6.10
N SER A 141 -9.09 3.48 -5.00
CA SER A 141 -10.38 2.89 -4.66
C SER A 141 -11.42 3.96 -4.29
N LEU A 142 -11.00 5.01 -3.59
CA LEU A 142 -11.83 6.15 -3.23
C LEU A 142 -12.29 6.90 -4.49
N GLN A 143 -11.37 7.15 -5.42
CA GLN A 143 -11.70 7.81 -6.68
C GLN A 143 -12.73 6.99 -7.49
N LYS A 144 -12.58 5.66 -7.53
CA LYS A 144 -13.55 4.77 -8.18
C LYS A 144 -14.93 4.85 -7.51
N ALA A 145 -14.98 4.86 -6.18
CA ALA A 145 -16.23 4.99 -5.44
C ALA A 145 -16.90 6.35 -5.69
N GLN A 146 -16.13 7.43 -5.74
CA GLN A 146 -16.64 8.77 -6.05
C GLN A 146 -17.20 8.85 -7.48
N ASN A 147 -16.50 8.28 -8.47
CA ASN A 147 -16.99 8.25 -9.84
C ASN A 147 -18.29 7.43 -9.97
N ALA A 148 -18.37 6.30 -9.26
CA ALA A 148 -19.59 5.49 -9.21
C ALA A 148 -20.76 6.26 -8.56
N LEU A 149 -20.51 6.97 -7.46
CA LEU A 149 -21.51 7.81 -6.81
C LEU A 149 -22.02 8.91 -7.76
N GLN A 150 -21.11 9.62 -8.44
CA GLN A 150 -21.49 10.64 -9.43
C GLN A 150 -22.34 10.05 -10.55
N SER A 151 -22.02 8.83 -11.03
CA SER A 151 -22.83 8.13 -12.03
C SER A 151 -24.23 7.82 -11.50
N CYS A 152 -24.35 7.37 -10.26
CA CYS A 152 -25.65 7.13 -9.61
C CYS A 152 -26.46 8.42 -9.48
N ASP A 153 -25.83 9.54 -9.09
CA ASP A 153 -26.51 10.83 -8.96
C ASP A 153 -27.04 11.33 -10.31
N HIS A 154 -26.29 11.13 -11.40
CA HIS A 154 -26.75 11.44 -12.76
C HIS A 154 -27.96 10.57 -13.14
N GLN A 155 -27.91 9.26 -12.90
CA GLN A 155 -29.02 8.35 -13.17
C GLN A 155 -30.27 8.71 -12.36
N LEU A 156 -30.11 9.04 -11.08
CA LEU A 156 -31.21 9.50 -10.23
C LEU A 156 -31.83 10.79 -10.74
N THR A 157 -31.00 11.74 -11.20
CA THR A 157 -31.48 13.00 -11.76
C THR A 157 -32.26 12.76 -13.05
N GLN A 158 -31.77 11.86 -13.91
CA GLN A 158 -32.47 11.46 -15.13
C GLN A 158 -33.83 10.81 -14.82
N LEU A 159 -33.86 9.82 -13.91
CA LEU A 159 -35.10 9.15 -13.53
C LEU A 159 -36.13 10.10 -12.91
N LYS A 160 -35.68 11.10 -12.14
CA LYS A 160 -36.56 12.15 -11.61
C LYS A 160 -37.18 12.98 -12.74
N ALA A 161 -36.36 13.40 -13.71
CA ALA A 161 -36.86 14.16 -14.86
C ALA A 161 -37.86 13.34 -15.69
N GLU A 162 -37.56 12.06 -15.94
CA GLU A 162 -38.48 11.14 -16.63
C GLU A 162 -39.80 10.97 -15.87
N SER A 163 -39.74 10.80 -14.54
CA SER A 163 -40.91 10.71 -13.68
C SER A 163 -41.76 11.99 -13.73
N GLU A 164 -41.14 13.17 -13.68
CA GLU A 164 -41.84 14.45 -13.79
C GLU A 164 -42.55 14.60 -15.14
N VAL A 165 -41.93 14.17 -16.23
CA VAL A 165 -42.56 14.17 -17.57
C VAL A 165 -43.78 13.25 -17.59
N VAL A 166 -43.66 12.03 -17.07
CA VAL A 166 -44.78 11.06 -17.02
C VAL A 166 -45.92 11.58 -16.13
N LEU A 167 -45.59 12.17 -14.98
CA LEU A 167 -46.58 12.80 -14.11
C LEU A 167 -47.31 13.95 -14.82
N GLY A 168 -46.59 14.78 -15.56
CA GLY A 168 -47.18 15.85 -16.37
C GLY A 168 -48.17 15.31 -17.41
N GLN A 169 -47.81 14.24 -18.12
CA GLN A 169 -48.71 13.58 -19.07
C GLN A 169 -49.95 12.99 -18.39
N LEU A 170 -49.77 12.35 -17.23
CA LEU A 170 -50.87 11.78 -16.46
C LEU A 170 -51.88 12.84 -16.02
N MET A 171 -51.41 14.03 -15.61
CA MET A 171 -52.30 15.16 -15.29
C MET A 171 -53.11 15.64 -16.51
N VAL A 172 -52.52 15.62 -17.71
CA VAL A 172 -53.25 15.96 -18.95
C VAL A 172 -54.34 14.94 -19.23
N TRP A 173 -54.02 13.65 -19.18
CA TRP A 173 -55.01 12.58 -19.37
C TRP A 173 -56.12 12.62 -18.33
N GLN A 174 -55.77 12.93 -17.08
CA GLN A 174 -56.74 13.09 -16.01
C GLN A 174 -57.74 14.21 -16.31
N ARG A 175 -57.27 15.36 -16.79
CA ARG A 175 -58.13 16.48 -17.20
C ARG A 175 -59.08 16.08 -18.32
N ILE A 176 -58.56 15.44 -19.37
CA ILE A 176 -59.39 14.98 -20.51
C ILE A 176 -60.46 14.00 -20.03
N ARG A 177 -60.08 13.05 -19.16
CA ARG A 177 -61.02 12.09 -18.55
C ARG A 177 -62.09 12.81 -17.74
N ASP A 178 -61.72 13.81 -16.94
CA ASP A 178 -62.67 14.60 -16.14
C ASP A 178 -63.65 15.40 -17.03
N GLU A 179 -63.16 16.01 -18.11
CA GLU A 179 -63.98 16.71 -19.11
C GLU A 179 -64.97 15.75 -19.79
N LEU A 180 -64.48 14.59 -20.27
CA LEU A 180 -65.32 13.56 -20.88
C LEU A 180 -66.37 13.04 -19.89
N GLN A 181 -65.99 12.83 -18.63
CA GLN A 181 -66.92 12.40 -17.58
C GLN A 181 -68.02 13.44 -17.36
N ALA A 182 -67.70 14.74 -17.38
CA ALA A 182 -68.69 15.81 -17.28
C ALA A 182 -69.68 15.78 -18.46
N TYR A 183 -69.19 15.57 -19.69
CA TYR A 183 -70.06 15.40 -20.86
C TYR A 183 -70.96 14.18 -20.76
N VAL A 184 -70.42 13.04 -20.30
CA VAL A 184 -71.20 11.82 -20.09
C VAL A 184 -72.29 12.04 -19.04
N SER A 185 -71.97 12.67 -17.92
CA SER A 185 -72.96 13.00 -16.88
C SER A 185 -74.03 13.95 -17.39
N ALA A 186 -73.66 15.04 -18.10
CA ALA A 186 -74.63 15.95 -18.71
C ALA A 186 -75.54 15.24 -19.73
N ALA A 187 -74.97 14.34 -20.55
CA ALA A 187 -75.75 13.54 -21.48
C ALA A 187 -76.72 12.58 -20.76
N GLN A 188 -76.29 11.97 -19.65
CA GLN A 188 -77.13 11.10 -18.81
C GLN A 188 -78.25 11.87 -18.09
N ASP A 189 -78.02 13.13 -17.73
CA ASP A 189 -79.01 13.99 -17.09
C ASP A 189 -80.11 14.43 -18.08
N ILE A 190 -79.74 14.69 -19.35
CA ILE A 190 -80.68 15.09 -20.41
C ILE A 190 -81.35 13.87 -21.05
N MET A 191 -80.64 12.74 -21.14
CA MET A 191 -81.09 11.54 -21.85
C MET A 191 -80.77 10.26 -21.06
N GLN A 192 -81.77 9.40 -20.88
CA GLN A 192 -81.57 8.03 -20.44
C GLN A 192 -81.17 7.18 -21.65
N ILE A 193 -79.93 6.71 -21.65
CA ILE A 193 -79.41 5.77 -22.65
C ILE A 193 -79.47 4.37 -22.06
N THR A 194 -80.19 3.47 -22.72
CA THR A 194 -80.31 2.06 -22.32
C THR A 194 -79.68 1.19 -23.38
N LEU A 195 -78.70 0.37 -23.00
CA LEU A 195 -78.16 -0.66 -23.88
C LEU A 195 -79.21 -1.77 -24.06
N LEU A 196 -79.64 -2.03 -25.29
CA LEU A 196 -80.59 -3.10 -25.60
C LEU A 196 -79.87 -4.40 -25.95
N SER A 197 -78.85 -4.33 -26.81
CA SER A 197 -78.02 -5.48 -27.19
C SER A 197 -76.63 -5.05 -27.64
N PHE A 198 -75.64 -5.92 -27.44
CA PHE A 198 -74.27 -5.74 -27.90
C PHE A 198 -73.70 -7.08 -28.35
N ASN A 199 -73.14 -7.13 -29.56
CA ASN A 199 -72.43 -8.29 -30.10
C ASN A 199 -71.17 -7.84 -30.87
N GLN A 200 -70.47 -8.78 -31.53
CA GLN A 200 -69.19 -8.49 -32.20
C GLN A 200 -69.29 -7.53 -33.38
N SER A 201 -70.49 -7.29 -33.93
CA SER A 201 -70.69 -6.50 -35.15
C SER A 201 -71.86 -5.52 -35.06
N GLU A 202 -72.59 -5.49 -33.95
CA GLU A 202 -73.78 -4.65 -33.75
C GLU A 202 -73.94 -4.19 -32.29
N LEU A 203 -74.30 -2.92 -32.14
CA LEU A 203 -74.73 -2.27 -30.90
C LEU A 203 -76.12 -1.67 -31.09
N CYS A 204 -77.09 -2.10 -30.28
CA CYS A 204 -78.41 -1.47 -30.21
C CYS A 204 -78.58 -0.72 -28.91
N VAL A 205 -78.93 0.56 -29.00
CA VAL A 205 -79.21 1.44 -27.85
C VAL A 205 -80.57 2.11 -28.00
N GLU A 206 -81.21 2.33 -26.86
CA GLU A 206 -82.44 3.12 -26.74
C GLU A 206 -82.13 4.45 -26.06
N LEU A 207 -82.52 5.54 -26.68
CA LEU A 207 -82.34 6.90 -26.21
C LEU A 207 -83.69 7.49 -25.79
N ARG A 208 -83.86 7.80 -24.51
CA ARG A 208 -85.06 8.50 -23.99
C ARG A 208 -84.69 9.87 -23.45
N PRO A 209 -85.28 10.97 -23.94
CA PRO A 209 -85.16 12.27 -23.30
C PRO A 209 -85.71 12.20 -21.87
N ARG A 210 -84.98 12.72 -20.88
CA ARG A 210 -85.52 12.96 -19.53
C ARG A 210 -86.13 14.36 -19.52
N PRO A 211 -87.44 14.52 -19.27
CA PRO A 211 -88.02 15.85 -19.22
C PRO A 211 -87.58 16.60 -17.97
N CYS A 212 -87.13 17.86 -18.12
CA CYS A 212 -86.92 18.75 -16.97
C CYS A 212 -88.28 19.11 -16.34
N SER A 213 -88.52 18.58 -15.14
CA SER A 213 -89.41 19.02 -14.04
C SER A 213 -90.88 19.40 -14.32
N HIS A 214 -91.36 19.50 -15.56
CA HIS A 214 -92.69 20.01 -15.91
C HIS A 214 -93.44 19.16 -16.95
N LEU A 215 -92.83 18.11 -17.48
CA LEU A 215 -93.47 17.16 -18.39
C LEU A 215 -93.39 15.75 -17.79
N SER A 216 -94.50 15.01 -17.85
CA SER A 216 -94.52 13.61 -17.40
C SER A 216 -93.60 12.78 -18.30
N SER A 217 -92.78 11.89 -17.70
CA SER A 217 -91.72 11.10 -18.37
C SER A 217 -92.17 10.17 -19.49
N ASN A 218 -93.45 10.16 -19.87
CA ASN A 218 -94.08 9.14 -20.70
C ASN A 218 -94.64 9.65 -22.04
N GLU A 219 -94.38 10.90 -22.43
CA GLU A 219 -94.98 11.48 -23.65
C GLU A 219 -94.10 11.40 -24.91
N LEU A 220 -92.78 11.18 -24.78
CA LEU A 220 -91.87 11.08 -25.93
C LEU A 220 -91.46 9.63 -26.18
N GLU A 221 -91.62 9.19 -27.43
CA GLU A 221 -91.21 7.86 -27.85
C GLU A 221 -89.68 7.68 -27.77
N PRO A 222 -89.20 6.51 -27.30
CA PRO A 222 -87.78 6.20 -27.27
C PRO A 222 -87.18 6.11 -28.67
N LEU A 223 -86.07 6.80 -28.91
CA LEU A 223 -85.31 6.69 -30.16
C LEU A 223 -84.39 5.47 -30.09
N ARG A 224 -84.62 4.46 -30.93
CA ARG A 224 -83.75 3.29 -31.02
C ARG A 224 -82.73 3.46 -32.12
N LEU A 225 -81.46 3.25 -31.78
CA LEU A 225 -80.35 3.29 -32.71
C LEU A 225 -79.72 1.90 -32.78
N SER A 226 -79.49 1.40 -34.00
CA SER A 226 -78.63 0.24 -34.25
C SER A 226 -77.40 0.73 -35.01
N VAL A 227 -76.23 0.48 -34.44
CA VAL A 227 -74.93 0.69 -35.07
C VAL A 227 -74.38 -0.66 -35.45
N THR A 228 -74.07 -0.87 -36.73
CA THR A 228 -73.36 -2.07 -37.18
C THR A 228 -72.00 -1.66 -37.72
N TRP A 229 -70.96 -2.45 -37.46
CA TRP A 229 -69.61 -2.19 -37.96
C TRP A 229 -69.02 -3.44 -38.62
N SER A 230 -68.14 -3.18 -39.58
CA SER A 230 -67.44 -4.18 -40.39
C SER A 230 -65.95 -4.21 -40.03
N HIS A 231 -65.25 -5.27 -40.45
CA HIS A 231 -63.80 -5.41 -40.25
C HIS A 231 -62.96 -4.35 -40.98
N ASP A 232 -63.59 -3.53 -41.83
CA ASP A 232 -62.95 -2.52 -42.68
C ASP A 232 -62.98 -1.13 -42.01
N ASP A 233 -63.16 -1.08 -40.68
CA ASP A 233 -63.31 0.14 -39.86
C ASP A 233 -64.45 1.08 -40.28
N ARG A 234 -65.44 0.57 -41.04
CA ARG A 234 -66.65 1.31 -41.41
C ARG A 234 -67.84 0.87 -40.56
N PHE A 235 -68.65 1.84 -40.15
CA PHE A 235 -69.91 1.61 -39.46
C PHE A 235 -71.11 2.19 -40.22
N THR A 236 -72.29 1.58 -40.03
CA THR A 236 -73.58 2.12 -40.47
C THR A 236 -74.48 2.36 -39.26
N LEU A 237 -75.17 3.50 -39.27
CA LEU A 237 -76.11 3.90 -38.21
C LEU A 237 -77.54 3.84 -38.78
N GLN A 238 -78.39 3.02 -38.17
CA GLN A 238 -79.81 2.92 -38.48
C GLN A 238 -80.65 3.46 -37.33
N VAL A 239 -81.55 4.40 -37.64
CA VAL A 239 -82.53 4.93 -36.70
C VAL A 239 -83.82 4.14 -36.86
N ARG A 240 -84.26 3.45 -35.82
CA ARG A 240 -85.56 2.76 -35.78
C ARG A 240 -86.53 3.63 -34.97
N SER A 241 -87.46 4.29 -35.65
CA SER A 241 -88.62 4.91 -35.02
C SER A 241 -89.56 3.81 -34.55
N SER A 242 -90.04 3.90 -33.31
CA SER A 242 -91.18 3.09 -32.86
C SER A 242 -92.34 3.33 -33.82
N ILE A 243 -92.82 2.24 -34.41
CA ILE A 243 -94.13 2.23 -35.05
C ILE A 243 -95.09 2.08 -33.88
N THR A 244 -95.92 3.11 -33.68
CA THR A 244 -97.08 3.21 -32.77
C THR A 244 -97.70 1.89 -32.37
#